data_AF-A0A3C0RZ24-F1
#
_entry.id   AF-A0A3C0RZ24-F1
#
_cell.length_a   1.000
_cell.length_b   1.000
_cell.length_c   1.000
_cell.angle_alpha   90.00
_cell.angle_beta   90.00
_cell.angle_gamma   90.00
#
_symmetry.space_group_name_H-M   'P 1'
#
loop_
_entity.id
_entity.type
_entity.pdbx_description
1 polymer ?
#
loop_
_entity_poly.entity_id
_entity_poly.type
_entity_poly.pdbx_seq_one_letter_code
_entity_poly.pdbx_strand_id
1 'polypeptide(L)'
;MAEYDLNELQKIYENKDVLNYLEQHGILEIKKFNDVYDYEKELYELQVKLLKLQYEIIEKGKRVLIIFEGRDAAGKGGTIGRVTQYLNPKKVRVVALP
;
A
#
# COMPACT_ATOMS: atom_id res chain seq x y z
N MET A 1 4.74 3.42 -11.20
CA MET A 1 4.95 4.51 -10.23
C MET A 1 6.10 4.06 -9.36
N ALA A 2 7.09 4.92 -9.10
CA ALA A 2 8.15 4.56 -8.16
C ALA A 2 7.48 4.19 -6.83
N GLU A 3 7.56 2.92 -6.42
CA GLU A 3 7.18 2.53 -5.07
C GLU A 3 8.22 3.17 -4.15
N TYR A 4 7.84 4.23 -3.46
CA TYR A 4 8.64 4.72 -2.35
C TYR A 4 8.66 3.63 -1.29
N ASP A 5 9.84 3.14 -0.93
CA ASP A 5 9.97 2.18 0.15
C ASP A 5 9.60 2.87 1.47
N LEU A 6 8.68 2.29 2.23
CA LEU A 6 8.28 2.82 3.54
C LEU A 6 9.51 3.02 4.45
N ASN A 7 10.53 2.17 4.34
CA ASN A 7 11.76 2.35 5.12
C ASN A 7 12.53 3.61 4.74
N GLU A 8 12.55 3.99 3.46
CA GLU A 8 13.18 5.23 2.99
C GLU A 8 12.40 6.44 3.47
N LEU A 9 11.07 6.41 3.36
CA LEU A 9 10.20 7.47 3.88
C LEU A 9 10.35 7.63 5.40
N GLN A 10 10.43 6.54 6.14
CA GLN A 10 10.63 6.57 7.59
C GLN A 10 11.96 7.23 7.96
N LYS A 11 13.06 6.90 7.27
CA LYS A 11 14.38 7.53 7.51
C LYS A 11 14.33 9.03 7.30
N ILE A 12 13.62 9.50 6.27
CA ILE A 12 13.45 10.93 5.99
C ILE A 12 12.57 11.57 7.07
N TYR A 13 11.46 10.92 7.44
CA TYR A 13 10.53 11.41 8.47
C TYR A 13 11.21 11.58 9.84
N GLU A 14 12.09 10.64 10.22
CA GLU A 14 12.83 10.69 11.48
C GLU A 14 13.91 11.79 11.49
N ASN A 15 14.40 12.20 10.32
CA ASN A 15 15.40 13.25 10.18
C ASN A 15 14.77 14.62 9.88
N LYS A 16 14.38 15.33 10.95
CA LYS A 16 13.77 16.67 10.85
C LYS A 16 14.65 17.70 10.15
N ASP A 17 15.97 17.60 10.28
CA ASP A 17 16.90 18.54 9.64
C ASP A 17 16.85 18.40 8.12
N VAL A 18 16.79 17.17 7.61
CA VAL A 18 16.61 16.89 6.18
C VAL A 18 15.26 17.41 5.70
N LEU A 19 14.17 17.14 6.43
CA LEU A 19 12.84 17.64 6.05
C LEU A 19 12.78 19.17 5.96
N ASN A 20 13.30 19.85 6.98
CA ASN A 20 13.35 21.31 7.00
C ASN A 20 14.24 21.87 5.88
N TYR A 21 15.39 21.24 5.62
CA TYR A 21 16.28 21.63 4.52
C TYR A 21 15.56 21.52 3.17
N LEU A 22 14.88 20.40 2.93
CA LEU A 22 14.17 20.17 1.66
C LEU A 22 12.99 21.14 1.48
N GLU A 23 12.28 21.48 2.56
CA GLU A 23 11.20 22.48 2.50
C GLU A 23 11.71 23.89 2.24
N GLN A 24 12.77 24.32 2.94
CA GLN A 24 13.37 25.64 2.76
C GLN A 24 13.88 25.88 1.33
N HIS A 25 14.33 24.82 0.66
CA HIS A 25 14.80 24.89 -0.73
C HIS A 25 13.69 24.63 -1.75
N GLY A 26 12.43 24.48 -1.31
CA GLY A 26 11.28 24.26 -2.19
C GLY A 26 11.29 22.91 -2.91
N ILE A 27 12.04 21.93 -2.40
CA ILE A 27 12.14 20.58 -2.99
C ILE A 27 10.92 19.74 -2.63
N LEU A 28 10.38 19.94 -1.43
CA LEU A 28 9.14 19.29 -0.97
C LEU A 28 8.30 20.23 -0.12
N GLU A 29 7.03 19.90 0.03
CA GLU A 29 6.16 20.48 1.05
C GLU A 29 6.02 19.46 2.18
N ILE A 30 6.33 19.83 3.44
CA ILE A 30 6.29 18.87 4.56
C ILE A 30 4.90 18.24 4.69
N LYS A 31 3.84 19.03 4.44
CA LYS A 31 2.47 18.52 4.44
C LYS A 31 2.28 17.37 3.44
N LYS A 32 2.67 17.57 2.18
CA LYS A 32 2.54 16.53 1.13
C LYS A 32 3.39 15.31 1.45
N PHE A 33 4.58 15.51 2.01
CA PHE A 33 5.43 14.40 2.45
C PHE A 33 4.75 13.58 3.55
N ASN A 34 4.21 14.24 4.58
CA ASN A 34 3.50 13.57 5.67
C ASN A 34 2.27 12.81 5.16
N ASP A 35 1.47 13.39 4.27
CA ASP A 35 0.31 12.72 3.67
C ASP A 35 0.71 11.40 2.97
N VAL A 36 1.85 11.39 2.26
CA VAL A 36 2.39 10.19 1.59
C VAL A 36 2.92 9.19 2.61
N TYR A 37 3.69 9.65 3.60
CA TYR A 37 4.25 8.79 4.64
C TYR A 37 3.16 8.09 5.45
N ASP A 38 2.15 8.84 5.90
CA ASP A 38 1.04 8.30 6.68
C ASP A 38 0.23 7.28 5.88
N TYR A 39 -0.02 7.56 4.59
CA TYR A 39 -0.68 6.61 3.68
C TYR A 39 0.11 5.31 3.53
N GLU A 40 1.40 5.38 3.19
CA GLU A 40 2.22 4.18 2.96
C GLU A 40 2.40 3.37 4.27
N LYS A 41 2.49 4.06 5.41
CA LYS A 41 2.53 3.42 6.73
C LYS A 41 1.24 2.68 7.04
N GLU A 42 0.09 3.31 6.88
CA GLU A 42 -1.22 2.67 7.13
C GLU A 42 -1.45 1.50 6.17
N LEU A 43 -1.10 1.69 4.89
CA LEU A 43 -1.19 0.65 3.87
C LEU A 43 -0.39 -0.60 4.28
N TYR A 44 0.86 -0.41 4.71
CA TYR A 44 1.70 -1.52 5.16
C TYR A 44 1.09 -2.24 6.37
N GLU A 45 0.61 -1.51 7.38
CA GLU A 45 -0.04 -2.10 8.55
C GLU A 45 -1.28 -2.94 8.16
N LEU A 46 -2.09 -2.45 7.23
CA LEU A 46 -3.26 -3.17 6.71
C LEU A 46 -2.85 -4.40 5.91
N GLN A 47 -1.81 -4.32 5.09
CA GLN A 47 -1.30 -5.46 4.33
C GLN A 47 -0.75 -6.57 5.25
N VAL A 48 -0.08 -6.22 6.36
CA VAL A 48 0.33 -7.18 7.38
C VAL A 48 -0.89 -7.88 8.00
N LYS A 49 -1.95 -7.14 8.32
CA LYS A 49 -3.20 -7.72 8.84
C LYS A 49 -3.86 -8.63 7.80
N LEU A 50 -3.86 -8.23 6.53
CA LEU A 50 -4.41 -9.02 5.43
C LEU A 50 -3.65 -10.33 5.22
N LEU A 51 -2.32 -10.32 5.36
CA LEU A 51 -1.50 -11.53 5.30
C LEU A 51 -1.85 -12.49 6.45
N LYS A 52 -2.00 -11.99 7.68
CA LYS A 52 -2.45 -12.80 8.83
C LYS A 52 -3.84 -13.41 8.57
N LEU A 53 -4.77 -12.60 8.04
CA LEU A 53 -6.11 -13.06 7.68
C LEU A 53 -6.05 -14.16 6.61
N GLN A 54 -5.18 -14.03 5.60
CA GLN A 54 -4.97 -15.06 4.58
C GLN A 54 -4.56 -16.40 5.23
N TYR A 55 -3.62 -16.38 6.17
CA TYR A 55 -3.19 -17.60 6.87
C TYR A 55 -4.37 -18.26 7.59
N GLU A 56 -5.16 -17.48 8.35
CA GLU A 56 -6.31 -18.02 9.07
C GLU A 56 -7.39 -18.60 8.14
N ILE A 57 -7.65 -17.95 7.00
CA ILE A 57 -8.61 -18.43 6.01
C ILE A 57 -8.18 -19.80 5.47
N ILE A 58 -6.89 -19.94 5.13
CA ILE A 58 -6.32 -21.18 4.60
C ILE A 58 -6.38 -22.29 5.64
N GLU A 59 -5.96 -22.00 6.87
CA GLU A 59 -5.99 -22.97 7.99
C GLU A 59 -7.40 -23.49 8.25
N LYS A 60 -8.40 -22.60 8.22
CA LYS A 60 -9.81 -22.94 8.43
C LYS A 60 -10.50 -23.52 7.19
N GLY A 61 -9.78 -23.71 6.07
CA GLY A 61 -10.33 -24.22 4.81
C GLY A 61 -11.41 -23.32 4.19
N LYS A 62 -11.42 -22.02 4.52
CA LYS A 62 -12.40 -21.05 4.04
C LYS A 62 -12.01 -20.50 2.65
N ARG A 63 -12.98 -19.92 1.95
CA ARG A 63 -12.80 -19.30 0.64
C ARG A 63 -13.36 -17.88 0.66
N VAL A 64 -12.68 -16.95 0.00
CA VAL A 64 -13.07 -15.53 -0.08
C VAL A 64 -13.11 -15.11 -1.55
N LEU A 65 -14.17 -14.39 -1.92
CA LEU A 65 -14.33 -13.73 -3.23
C LEU A 65 -14.44 -12.22 -2.99
N ILE A 66 -13.66 -11.44 -3.73
CA ILE A 66 -13.72 -9.97 -3.70
C ILE A 66 -14.05 -9.53 -5.12
N ILE A 67 -15.10 -8.72 -5.27
CA ILE A 67 -15.54 -8.17 -6.55
C ILE A 67 -15.20 -6.68 -6.56
N PHE A 68 -14.51 -6.24 -7.61
CA PHE A 68 -14.12 -4.84 -7.80
C PHE A 68 -14.95 -4.24 -8.94
N GLU A 69 -15.88 -3.34 -8.59
CA GLU A 69 -16.73 -2.62 -9.54
C GLU A 69 -16.41 -1.12 -9.56
N GLY A 70 -16.80 -0.44 -10.65
CA GLY A 70 -16.57 1.00 -10.82
C GLY A 70 -16.38 1.43 -12.26
N ARG A 71 -16.45 2.74 -12.50
CA ARG A 71 -16.25 3.34 -13.83
C ARG A 71 -14.83 3.14 -14.35
N ASP A 72 -14.65 3.34 -15.64
CA ASP A 72 -13.33 3.42 -16.25
C ASP A 72 -12.48 4.48 -15.54
N ALA A 73 -11.19 4.19 -15.38
CA ALA A 73 -10.23 5.01 -14.63
C ALA A 73 -10.54 5.24 -13.13
N ALA A 74 -11.49 4.53 -12.52
CA ALA A 74 -11.80 4.66 -11.08
C ALA A 74 -10.70 4.09 -10.13
N GLY A 75 -9.61 3.55 -10.65
CA GLY A 75 -8.49 3.04 -9.84
C GLY A 75 -8.56 1.58 -9.42
N LYS A 76 -9.52 0.79 -9.95
CA LYS A 76 -9.72 -0.64 -9.61
C LYS A 76 -8.43 -1.46 -9.67
N GLY A 77 -7.66 -1.32 -10.75
CA GLY A 77 -6.40 -2.06 -10.95
C GLY A 77 -5.33 -1.74 -9.90
N GLY A 78 -5.22 -0.46 -9.51
CA GLY A 78 -4.30 -0.03 -8.46
C GLY A 78 -4.69 -0.63 -7.10
N THR A 79 -5.98 -0.62 -6.77
CA THR A 79 -6.47 -1.24 -5.53
C THR A 79 -6.22 -2.74 -5.50
N ILE A 80 -6.48 -3.46 -6.61
CA ILE A 80 -6.18 -4.90 -6.72
C ILE A 80 -4.68 -5.15 -6.49
N GLY A 81 -3.81 -4.33 -7.10
CA GLY A 81 -2.37 -4.39 -6.90
C GLY A 81 -2.00 -4.24 -5.43
N ARG A 82 -2.47 -3.18 -4.76
CA ARG A 82 -2.17 -2.94 -3.33
C ARG A 82 -2.67 -4.05 -2.41
N VAL A 83 -3.86 -4.61 -2.67
CA VAL A 83 -4.42 -5.72 -1.88
C VAL A 83 -3.61 -7.00 -2.05
N THR A 84 -3.09 -7.26 -3.25
CA THR A 84 -2.41 -8.53 -3.57
C THR A 84 -0.89 -8.49 -3.42
N GLN A 85 -0.30 -7.30 -3.27
CA GLN A 85 1.13 -7.02 -3.25
C GLN A 85 1.97 -7.98 -2.37
N TYR A 86 1.54 -8.25 -1.14
CA TYR A 86 2.27 -9.11 -0.19
C TYR A 86 1.62 -10.48 0.04
N LEU A 87 0.52 -10.79 -0.64
CA LEU A 87 -0.14 -12.08 -0.49
C LEU A 87 0.59 -13.17 -1.24
N ASN A 88 0.53 -14.41 -0.74
CA ASN A 88 1.13 -15.53 -1.45
C ASN A 88 0.40 -15.75 -2.81
N PRO A 89 1.07 -15.57 -3.97
CA PRO A 89 0.43 -15.63 -5.27
C PRO A 89 -0.05 -17.04 -5.63
N LYS A 90 0.47 -18.09 -4.97
CA LYS A 90 -0.03 -19.47 -5.15
C LYS A 90 -1.37 -19.73 -4.45
N LYS A 91 -1.79 -18.81 -3.57
CA LYS A 91 -3.01 -18.92 -2.76
C LYS A 91 -4.05 -17.85 -3.11
N VAL A 92 -3.71 -16.92 -3.99
CA VAL A 92 -4.60 -15.86 -4.49
C VAL A 92 -4.72 -15.99 -6.00
N ARG A 93 -5.93 -15.75 -6.53
CA ARG A 93 -6.17 -15.69 -7.96
C ARG A 93 -6.86 -14.38 -8.31
N VAL A 94 -6.19 -13.54 -9.08
CA VAL A 94 -6.80 -12.37 -9.72
C VAL A 94 -7.37 -12.81 -11.07
N VAL A 95 -8.63 -12.47 -11.34
CA VAL A 95 -9.32 -12.82 -12.58
C VAL A 95 -9.81 -11.52 -13.22
N ALA A 96 -9.40 -11.28 -14.47
CA ALA A 96 -10.03 -10.30 -15.35
C ALA A 96 -10.97 -11.07 -16.28
N LEU A 97 -12.27 -10.80 -16.18
CA LEU A 97 -13.27 -11.44 -17.03
C LEU A 97 -13.19 -10.86 -18.47
N PRO A 98 -13.41 -11.69 -19.51
CA PRO A 98 -13.41 -11.25 -20.91
C PRO A 98 -14.62 -10.37 -21.24
#